data_AF-A0A1X7R8X4-F1
#
_entry.id   AF-A0A1X7R8X4-F1
#
_cell.length_a   1.000
_cell.length_b   1.000
_cell.length_c   1.000
_cell.angle_alpha   90.00
_cell.angle_beta   90.00
_cell.angle_gamma   90.00
#
_symmetry.space_group_name_H-M   'P 1'
#
loop_
_entity.id
_entity.type
_entity.pdbx_description
1 polymer ?
#
loop_
_entity_poly.entity_id
_entity_poly.type
_entity_poly.pdbx_seq_one_letter_code
_entity_poly.pdbx_strand_id
1 'polypeptide(L)'
;MSSIITPGVTNSGVPQNNTTNNNNNNNNNNDVLQMDPNQIISVDEQIQYKIQLLLHINSVLLARVIHMTNPFFKDKKIEPNSPSVLPENIQLLVSQNLKRVHANLQCISQINQGYIRSKPVISDPPMIPQQPQQSNDILAKLYLLMSRVFEFW
;
A
#
# COMPACT_ATOMS: atom_id res chain seq x y z
N MET A 1 18.58 50.42 -39.18
CA MET A 1 17.85 49.96 -40.37
C MET A 1 16.87 48.90 -39.88
N SER A 2 15.68 49.28 -39.39
CA SER A 2 14.46 49.60 -40.19
C SER A 2 13.95 48.32 -40.89
N SER A 3 12.74 47.79 -40.71
CA SER A 3 11.46 48.36 -40.26
C SER A 3 10.48 47.28 -39.74
N ILE A 4 9.57 47.75 -38.88
CA ILE A 4 8.28 47.20 -38.42
C ILE A 4 7.24 47.20 -39.55
N ILE A 5 6.31 46.21 -39.64
CA ILE A 5 4.85 46.37 -39.93
C ILE A 5 4.04 45.16 -39.36
N THR A 6 3.06 45.44 -38.50
CA THR A 6 1.85 44.67 -38.11
C THR A 6 0.60 45.39 -38.71
N PRO A 7 -0.70 45.06 -38.45
CA PRO A 7 -1.49 43.81 -38.38
C PRO A 7 -2.85 43.92 -39.16
N GLY A 8 -3.76 42.93 -39.03
CA GLY A 8 -5.20 42.99 -39.41
C GLY A 8 -5.58 41.95 -40.49
N VAL A 9 -6.69 41.21 -40.46
CA VAL A 9 -8.08 41.58 -40.18
C VAL A 9 -8.91 40.35 -39.75
N THR A 10 -9.92 40.65 -38.93
CA THR A 10 -11.05 39.89 -38.38
C THR A 10 -11.75 38.87 -39.29
N ASN A 11 -12.23 37.76 -38.72
CA ASN A 11 -13.57 37.28 -39.10
C ASN A 11 -14.35 36.65 -37.94
N SER A 12 -15.58 37.12 -37.85
CA SER A 12 -16.61 36.83 -36.85
C SER A 12 -17.33 35.53 -37.17
N GLY A 13 -17.80 34.80 -36.15
CA GLY A 13 -18.63 33.61 -36.39
C GLY A 13 -18.99 32.83 -35.14
N VAL A 14 -19.78 33.45 -34.25
CA VAL A 14 -20.57 32.74 -33.23
C VAL A 14 -21.82 32.17 -33.89
N PRO A 15 -22.18 30.90 -33.63
CA PRO A 15 -23.58 30.53 -33.43
C PRO A 15 -23.72 29.83 -32.06
N GLN A 16 -24.42 30.43 -31.10
CA GLN A 16 -25.87 30.36 -30.90
C GLN A 16 -26.31 29.05 -30.20
N ASN A 17 -26.70 29.24 -28.93
CA ASN A 17 -27.42 28.34 -28.04
C ASN A 17 -28.37 27.37 -28.75
N ASN A 18 -28.30 26.09 -28.34
CA ASN A 18 -29.47 25.23 -28.29
C ASN A 18 -29.57 24.58 -26.91
N THR A 19 -30.40 25.20 -26.07
CA THR A 19 -31.02 24.61 -24.90
C THR A 19 -31.87 23.42 -25.34
N THR A 20 -31.53 22.20 -24.94
CA THR A 20 -32.50 21.10 -24.82
C THR A 20 -32.57 20.71 -23.37
N ASN A 21 -33.60 21.23 -22.73
CA ASN A 21 -34.10 20.82 -21.43
C ASN A 21 -34.96 19.57 -21.66
N ASN A 22 -34.64 18.44 -21.03
CA ASN A 22 -35.65 17.42 -20.80
C ASN A 22 -35.38 16.68 -19.48
N ASN A 23 -36.44 16.68 -18.67
CA ASN A 23 -36.50 16.31 -17.27
C ASN A 23 -36.36 14.81 -17.01
N ASN A 24 -35.84 14.53 -15.81
CA ASN A 24 -36.17 13.45 -14.88
C ASN A 24 -36.21 12.00 -15.38
N ASN A 25 -35.31 11.20 -14.81
CA ASN A 25 -35.80 10.05 -14.04
C ASN A 25 -34.89 9.75 -12.85
N ASN A 26 -35.46 9.92 -11.65
CA ASN A 26 -35.00 9.29 -10.42
C ASN A 26 -34.85 7.79 -10.67
N ASN A 27 -33.66 7.25 -10.44
CA ASN A 27 -33.55 5.87 -10.03
C ASN A 27 -32.47 5.73 -8.96
N ASN A 28 -32.93 5.33 -7.79
CA ASN A 28 -32.15 4.85 -6.67
C ASN A 28 -31.18 3.78 -7.15
N ASN A 29 -29.89 4.10 -7.19
CA ASN A 29 -28.86 3.08 -7.31
C ASN A 29 -28.01 3.14 -6.05
N ASN A 30 -28.20 2.12 -5.21
CA ASN A 30 -27.19 1.67 -4.30
C ASN A 30 -25.88 1.56 -5.09
N ASP A 31 -24.86 2.33 -4.71
CA ASP A 31 -23.48 2.18 -5.15
C ASP A 31 -22.93 0.84 -4.64
N VAL A 32 -23.47 -0.26 -5.18
CA VAL A 32 -22.79 -1.53 -5.25
C VAL A 32 -21.78 -1.32 -6.38
N LEU A 33 -20.50 -1.25 -6.03
CA LEU A 33 -19.37 -1.27 -6.96
C LEU A 33 -19.44 -2.56 -7.78
N GLN A 34 -20.27 -2.56 -8.83
CA GLN A 34 -20.36 -3.65 -9.79
C GLN A 34 -19.21 -3.48 -10.76
N MET A 35 -18.03 -3.92 -10.34
CA MET A 35 -16.84 -3.95 -11.18
C MET A 35 -17.09 -4.96 -12.31
N ASP A 36 -17.00 -4.51 -13.56
CA ASP A 36 -17.17 -5.37 -14.74
C ASP A 36 -16.06 -6.44 -14.71
N PRO A 37 -16.38 -7.75 -14.67
CA PRO A 37 -15.38 -8.82 -14.64
C PRO A 37 -14.47 -8.84 -15.89
N ASN A 38 -14.82 -8.09 -16.95
CA ASN A 38 -13.99 -7.93 -18.15
C ASN A 38 -13.10 -6.68 -18.16
N GLN A 39 -13.12 -5.85 -17.10
CA GLN A 39 -12.28 -4.66 -17.03
C GLN A 39 -10.83 -5.04 -16.70
N ILE A 40 -9.94 -4.87 -17.67
CA ILE A 40 -8.50 -5.07 -17.48
C ILE A 40 -7.97 -3.95 -16.57
N ILE A 41 -7.55 -4.30 -15.36
CA ILE A 41 -6.91 -3.37 -14.40
C ILE A 41 -5.64 -2.82 -15.03
N SER A 42 -5.46 -1.49 -15.00
CA SER A 42 -4.27 -0.84 -15.58
C SER A 42 -2.99 -1.25 -14.84
N VAL A 43 -1.84 -1.23 -15.54
CA VAL A 43 -0.53 -1.55 -14.94
C VAL A 43 -0.21 -0.63 -13.76
N ASP A 44 -0.54 0.66 -13.88
CA ASP A 44 -0.32 1.63 -12.82
C ASP A 44 -1.15 1.32 -11.57
N GLU A 45 -2.40 0.91 -11.75
CA GLU A 45 -3.27 0.50 -10.65
C GLU A 45 -2.77 -0.79 -9.96
N GLN A 46 -2.27 -1.75 -10.73
CA GLN A 46 -1.62 -2.96 -10.18
C GLN A 46 -0.37 -2.61 -9.36
N ILE A 47 0.45 -1.67 -9.85
CA ILE A 47 1.63 -1.16 -9.15
C ILE A 47 1.22 -0.50 -7.83
N GLN A 48 0.23 0.39 -7.87
CA GLN A 48 -0.26 1.06 -6.65
C GLN A 48 -0.80 0.06 -5.65
N TYR A 49 -1.56 -0.95 -6.10
CA TYR A 49 -2.08 -1.99 -5.23
C TYR A 49 -0.96 -2.82 -4.59
N LYS A 50 0.06 -3.23 -5.36
CA LYS A 50 1.24 -3.94 -4.84
C LYS A 50 1.95 -3.13 -3.75
N ILE A 51 2.16 -1.83 -3.98
CA ILE A 51 2.80 -0.93 -3.01
C ILE A 51 1.94 -0.80 -1.75
N GLN A 52 0.63 -0.56 -1.90
CA GLN A 52 -0.30 -0.46 -0.78
C GLN A 52 -0.32 -1.73 0.06
N LEU A 53 -0.34 -2.90 -0.58
CA LEU A 53 -0.31 -4.19 0.11
C LEU A 53 0.98 -4.38 0.91
N LEU A 54 2.14 -4.08 0.33
CA LEU A 54 3.43 -4.15 1.02
C LEU A 54 3.51 -3.18 2.21
N LEU A 55 3.00 -1.95 2.06
CA LEU A 55 2.94 -0.96 3.13
C LEU A 55 1.98 -1.40 4.25
N HIS A 56 0.84 -1.99 3.90
CA HIS A 56 -0.11 -2.51 4.88
C HIS A 56 0.49 -3.65 5.71
N ILE A 57 1.19 -4.57 5.06
CA ILE A 57 1.94 -5.64 5.74
C ILE A 57 2.99 -5.04 6.70
N ASN A 58 3.72 -4.01 6.27
CA ASN A 58 4.70 -3.34 7.13
C ASN A 58 4.06 -2.73 8.38
N SER A 59 2.90 -2.09 8.26
CA SER A 59 2.16 -1.54 9.40
C SER A 59 1.79 -2.62 10.41
N VAL A 60 1.33 -3.79 9.95
CA VAL A 60 0.99 -4.93 10.83
C VAL A 60 2.24 -5.50 11.51
N LEU A 61 3.35 -5.64 10.77
CA LEU A 61 4.62 -6.11 11.32
C LEU A 61 5.16 -5.15 12.40
N LEU A 62 5.09 -3.84 12.17
CA LEU A 62 5.54 -2.82 13.13
C LEU A 62 4.65 -2.77 14.37
N ALA A 63 3.32 -2.84 14.20
CA ALA A 63 2.40 -2.92 15.33
C ALA A 63 2.71 -4.14 16.23
N ARG A 64 3.05 -5.27 15.63
CA ARG A 64 3.49 -6.47 16.34
C ARG A 64 4.82 -6.25 17.08
N VAL A 65 5.81 -5.63 16.44
CA VAL A 65 7.09 -5.28 17.09
C VAL A 65 6.87 -4.36 18.29
N ILE A 66 6.01 -3.35 18.15
CA ILE A 66 5.66 -2.44 19.25
C ILE A 66 4.99 -3.24 20.36
N HIS A 67 4.00 -4.08 20.06
CA HIS A 67 3.32 -4.89 21.09
C HIS A 67 4.28 -5.81 21.85
N MET A 68 5.27 -6.39 21.16
CA MET A 68 6.28 -7.27 21.76
C MET A 68 7.30 -6.51 22.63
N THR A 69 7.60 -5.26 22.31
CA THR A 69 8.67 -4.49 22.97
C THR A 69 8.16 -3.51 24.02
N ASN A 70 6.97 -2.93 23.83
CA ASN A 70 6.35 -1.94 24.72
C ASN A 70 6.24 -2.36 26.21
N PRO A 71 5.86 -3.61 26.58
CA PRO A 71 5.82 -3.99 27.99
C PRO A 71 7.18 -3.86 28.69
N PHE A 72 8.28 -4.15 27.99
CA PHE A 72 9.64 -4.04 28.53
C PHE A 72 10.10 -2.59 28.72
N PHE A 73 9.48 -1.64 28.01
CA PHE A 73 9.78 -0.22 28.14
C PHE A 73 8.89 0.50 29.16
N LYS A 74 7.66 0.00 29.40
CA LYS A 74 6.69 0.62 30.31
C LYS A 74 6.89 0.26 31.79
N ASP A 75 7.37 -0.95 32.09
CA ASP A 75 7.55 -1.40 33.48
C ASP A 75 8.85 -0.91 34.15
N LYS A 76 9.62 -0.05 33.48
CA LYS A 76 10.84 0.53 34.05
C LYS A 76 10.51 1.67 35.03
N LYS A 77 10.34 1.30 36.31
CA LYS A 77 10.98 2.10 37.37
C LYS A 77 12.48 1.95 37.17
N ILE A 78 13.14 3.07 36.87
CA ILE A 78 14.53 3.15 36.43
C ILE A 78 15.44 2.72 37.59
N GLU A 79 15.84 1.45 37.63
CA GLU A 79 17.08 1.03 38.31
C GLU A 79 18.24 1.31 37.33
N PRO A 80 19.15 2.25 37.63
CA PRO A 80 20.07 2.84 36.65
C PRO A 80 21.17 1.92 36.11
N ASN A 81 21.30 0.68 36.61
CA ASN A 81 22.43 -0.20 36.31
C ASN A 81 22.08 -1.58 35.71
N SER A 82 20.82 -1.81 35.33
CA SER A 82 20.43 -3.04 34.64
C SER A 82 20.33 -2.79 33.13
N PRO A 83 21.19 -3.41 32.28
CA PRO A 83 20.98 -3.38 30.84
C PRO A 83 19.62 -4.01 30.57
N SER A 84 18.68 -3.26 29.97
CA SER A 84 17.40 -3.85 29.55
C SER A 84 17.66 -4.77 28.37
N VAL A 85 17.99 -6.01 28.69
CA VAL A 85 18.13 -7.07 27.71
C VAL A 85 16.73 -7.61 27.48
N LEU A 86 16.16 -7.27 26.32
CA LEU A 86 14.96 -7.93 25.83
C LEU A 86 15.23 -9.45 25.80
N PRO A 87 14.31 -10.31 26.26
CA PRO A 87 14.49 -11.76 26.19
C PRO A 87 14.89 -12.22 24.78
N GLU A 88 15.85 -13.15 24.67
CA GLU A 88 16.44 -13.58 23.40
C GLU A 88 15.40 -14.06 22.39
N ASN A 89 14.38 -14.79 22.85
CA ASN A 89 13.27 -15.23 22.02
C ASN A 89 12.49 -14.05 21.41
N ILE A 90 12.27 -12.97 22.17
CA ILE A 90 11.55 -11.79 21.69
C ILE A 90 12.45 -10.98 20.75
N GLN A 91 13.74 -10.87 21.06
CA GLN A 91 14.71 -10.23 20.17
C GLN A 91 14.78 -10.93 18.80
N LEU A 92 14.77 -12.27 18.79
CA LEU A 92 14.72 -13.05 17.56
C LEU A 92 13.44 -12.74 16.77
N LEU A 93 12.26 -12.77 17.40
CA LEU A 93 10.99 -12.46 16.74
C LEU A 93 10.96 -11.03 16.19
N VAL A 94 11.42 -10.04 16.96
CA VAL A 94 11.52 -8.65 16.52
C VAL A 94 12.43 -8.55 15.30
N SER A 95 13.61 -9.18 15.34
CA SER A 95 14.55 -9.17 14.22
C SER A 95 13.95 -9.78 12.95
N GLN A 96 13.16 -10.86 13.07
CA GLN A 96 12.49 -11.49 11.93
C GLN A 96 11.41 -10.58 11.33
N ASN A 97 10.61 -9.90 12.15
CA ASN A 97 9.62 -8.93 11.67
C ASN A 97 10.30 -7.74 10.97
N LEU A 98 11.41 -7.23 11.51
CA LEU A 98 12.15 -6.12 10.89
C LEU A 98 12.82 -6.52 9.57
N LYS A 99 13.37 -7.73 9.46
CA LYS A 99 13.91 -8.27 8.19
C LYS A 99 12.85 -8.29 7.09
N ARG A 100 11.60 -8.61 7.44
CA ARG A 100 10.46 -8.62 6.51
C ARG A 100 10.06 -7.21 6.09
N VAL A 101 10.01 -6.27 7.02
CA VAL A 101 9.80 -4.85 6.72
C VAL A 101 10.84 -4.36 5.71
N HIS A 102 12.11 -4.68 5.96
CA HIS A 102 13.20 -4.31 5.04
C HIS A 102 13.03 -4.94 3.64
N ALA A 103 12.72 -6.24 3.56
CA ALA A 103 12.48 -6.90 2.27
C ALA A 103 11.32 -6.28 1.48
N ASN A 104 10.23 -5.90 2.16
CA ASN A 104 9.09 -5.23 1.55
C ASN A 104 9.45 -3.83 1.04
N LEU A 105 10.17 -3.04 1.85
CA LEU A 105 10.64 -1.69 1.45
C LEU A 105 11.62 -1.76 0.26
N GLN A 106 12.50 -2.76 0.24
CA GLN A 106 13.38 -3.00 -0.88
C GLN A 106 12.59 -3.32 -2.16
N CYS A 107 11.55 -4.15 -2.06
CA CYS A 107 10.67 -4.44 -3.19
C CYS A 107 9.93 -3.19 -3.68
N ILE A 108 9.37 -2.36 -2.77
CA ILE A 108 8.76 -1.07 -3.15
C ILE A 108 9.76 -0.19 -3.91
N SER A 109 11.00 -0.11 -3.44
CA SER A 109 12.05 0.67 -4.11
C SER A 109 12.31 0.16 -5.54
N GLN A 110 12.36 -1.16 -5.73
CA GLN A 110 12.51 -1.77 -7.04
C GLN A 110 11.31 -1.48 -7.97
N ILE A 111 10.07 -1.59 -7.46
CA ILE A 111 8.86 -1.23 -8.21
C ILE A 111 8.92 0.24 -8.66
N ASN A 112 9.28 1.15 -7.74
CA ASN A 112 9.38 2.59 -8.04
C ASN A 112 10.51 2.93 -9.04
N GLN A 113 11.51 2.07 -9.20
CA GLN A 113 12.56 2.19 -10.21
C GLN A 113 12.16 1.57 -11.57
N GLY A 114 10.94 1.06 -11.70
CA GLY A 114 10.43 0.45 -12.93
C GLY A 114 10.55 -1.08 -12.99
N TYR A 115 11.08 -1.74 -11.96
CA TYR A 115 11.12 -3.20 -11.88
C TYR A 115 9.77 -3.75 -11.39
N ILE A 116 8.74 -3.66 -12.25
CA ILE A 116 7.33 -4.01 -11.94
C ILE A 116 7.12 -5.49 -11.56
N ARG A 117 8.06 -6.36 -11.95
CA ARG A 117 8.09 -7.81 -11.65
C ARG A 117 8.90 -8.16 -10.41
N SER A 118 9.43 -7.17 -9.69
CA SER A 118 10.12 -7.41 -8.44
C SER A 118 9.18 -8.06 -7.42
N LYS A 119 9.74 -8.92 -6.58
CA LYS A 119 9.03 -9.63 -5.53
C LYS A 119 9.78 -9.43 -4.22
N PRO A 120 9.08 -9.34 -3.08
CA PRO A 120 9.73 -9.33 -1.79
C PRO A 120 10.54 -10.63 -1.62
N VAL A 121 11.76 -10.51 -1.09
CA VAL A 121 12.67 -11.65 -0.89
C VAL A 121 12.11 -12.65 0.14
N ILE A 122 11.23 -12.18 1.03
CA ILE A 122 10.60 -13.00 2.06
C ILE A 122 9.08 -13.03 1.83
N SER A 123 8.62 -14.08 1.17
CA SER A 123 7.21 -14.27 0.79
C SER A 123 6.44 -15.17 1.76
N ASP A 124 7.14 -15.98 2.55
CA ASP A 124 6.50 -16.94 3.44
C ASP A 124 5.99 -16.25 4.69
N PRO A 125 4.85 -16.64 5.28
CA PRO A 125 4.40 -16.08 6.55
C PRO A 125 5.43 -16.31 7.68
N PRO A 126 5.51 -15.42 8.69
CA PRO A 126 6.37 -15.66 9.84
C PRO A 126 5.96 -16.93 10.58
N MET A 127 6.91 -17.85 10.77
CA MET A 127 6.70 -19.04 11.60
C MET A 127 6.65 -18.62 13.07
N ILE A 128 5.55 -18.93 13.75
CA ILE A 128 5.38 -18.59 15.16
C ILE A 128 5.51 -19.89 15.96
N PRO A 129 6.54 -20.03 16.81
CA PRO A 129 6.61 -21.14 17.74
C PRO A 129 5.48 -20.96 18.78
N GLN A 130 4.47 -21.84 18.71
CA GLN A 130 3.53 -22.16 19.80
C GLN A 130 2.94 -20.98 20.59
N GLN A 131 2.13 -20.12 19.97
CA GLN A 131 1.21 -19.23 20.71
C GLN A 131 -0.25 -19.44 20.28
N PRO A 132 -1.22 -19.27 21.20
CA PRO A 132 -2.63 -19.54 20.95
C PRO A 132 -3.17 -18.75 19.76
N GLN A 133 -3.91 -19.48 18.94
CA GLN A 133 -4.18 -19.32 17.51
C GLN A 133 -5.04 -18.10 17.11
N GLN A 134 -5.38 -17.19 18.04
CA GLN A 134 -6.49 -16.26 17.82
C GLN A 134 -6.12 -14.87 17.26
N SER A 135 -4.85 -14.44 17.34
CA SER A 135 -4.41 -13.12 16.83
C SER A 135 -3.42 -13.19 15.65
N ASN A 136 -3.17 -14.40 15.13
CA ASN A 136 -2.15 -14.66 14.10
C ASN A 136 -2.67 -14.79 12.66
N ASP A 137 -3.98 -14.67 12.44
CA ASP A 137 -4.57 -15.07 11.17
C ASP A 137 -4.52 -13.96 10.09
N ILE A 138 -4.48 -12.69 10.48
CA ILE A 138 -4.45 -11.58 9.50
C ILE A 138 -3.13 -11.51 8.73
N LEU A 139 -2.00 -11.64 9.41
CA LEU A 139 -0.70 -11.53 8.77
C LEU A 139 -0.48 -12.68 7.79
N ALA A 140 -0.85 -13.91 8.18
CA ALA A 140 -0.80 -15.06 7.28
C ALA A 140 -1.65 -14.87 6.02
N LYS A 141 -2.90 -14.38 6.17
CA LYS A 141 -3.78 -14.04 5.03
C LYS A 141 -3.18 -12.98 4.12
N LEU A 142 -2.55 -11.96 4.68
CA LEU A 142 -1.87 -10.91 3.91
C LEU A 142 -0.68 -11.45 3.12
N TYR A 143 0.13 -12.35 3.70
CA TYR A 143 1.22 -13.00 2.98
C TYR A 143 0.72 -13.92 1.87
N LEU A 144 -0.39 -14.65 2.09
CA LEU A 144 -1.04 -15.44 1.05
C LEU A 144 -1.53 -14.56 -0.11
N LEU A 145 -2.20 -13.45 0.23
CA LEU A 145 -2.66 -12.46 -0.74
C LEU A 145 -1.48 -11.85 -1.52
N MET A 146 -0.41 -11.45 -0.82
CA MET A 146 0.81 -10.93 -1.42
C MET A 146 1.42 -11.93 -2.40
N SER A 147 1.58 -13.19 -2.01
CA SER A 147 2.08 -14.23 -2.92
C SER A 147 1.22 -14.34 -4.18
N ARG A 148 -0.11 -14.34 -4.03
CA ARG A 148 -1.03 -14.45 -5.17
C ARG A 148 -1.04 -13.21 -6.06
N VAL A 149 -0.91 -12.02 -5.50
CA VAL A 149 -0.86 -10.75 -6.24
C VAL A 149 0.43 -10.65 -7.04
N PHE A 150 1.57 -10.97 -6.43
CA PHE A 150 2.88 -10.89 -7.07
C PHE A 150 3.16 -12.04 -8.04
N GLU A 151 2.37 -13.11 -8.00
CA GLU A 151 2.46 -14.21 -8.96
C GLU A 151 1.69 -13.93 -10.26
N PHE A 152 0.52 -13.26 -10.16
CA PHE A 152 -0.40 -13.12 -11.29
C PHE A 152 -0.41 -11.73 -11.92
N TRP A 153 -0.03 -10.69 -11.18
CA TRP A 153 0.17 -9.33 -11.67
C TRP A 153 1.67 -9.01 -11.68
#